data_AF-A0A2K5XHH8-F1
#
_entry.id   AF-A0A2K5XHH8-F1
#
_cell.length_a   1.000
_cell.length_b   1.000
_cell.length_c   1.000
_cell.angle_alpha   90.00
_cell.angle_beta   90.00
_cell.angle_gamma   90.00
#
_symmetry.space_group_name_H-M   'P 1'
#
loop_
_entity.id
_entity.type
_entity.pdbx_description
1 polymer ?
#
loop_
_entity_poly.entity_id
_entity_poly.type
_entity_poly.pdbx_seq_one_letter_code
_entity_poly.pdbx_strand_id
1 'polypeptide(L)'
;MAHEHGHSKMELPDCKQWKIEGTPLETVKKKLAARGLRDPWGRDEAWRYVSGFANNGSFIGALLQGFKWGFAAFVGSLNKDKHH
;
A
#
# COMPACT_ATOMS: atom_id res chain seq x y z
N MET A 1 -24.26 -33.22 -13.74
CA MET A 1 -24.12 -32.51 -12.45
C MET A 1 -23.05 -31.46 -12.65
N ALA A 2 -23.43 -30.20 -12.86
CA ALA A 2 -22.50 -29.10 -13.11
C ALA A 2 -22.07 -28.50 -11.76
N HIS A 3 -20.76 -28.51 -11.48
CA HIS A 3 -20.17 -27.86 -10.31
C HIS A 3 -20.07 -26.36 -10.59
N GLU A 4 -20.93 -25.55 -9.97
CA GLU A 4 -20.78 -24.09 -9.97
C GLU A 4 -19.53 -23.72 -9.14
N HIS A 5 -18.56 -23.06 -9.77
CA HIS A 5 -17.50 -22.34 -9.08
C HIS A 5 -18.09 -21.07 -8.45
N GLY A 6 -18.55 -21.19 -7.20
CA GLY A 6 -19.08 -20.10 -6.40
C GLY A 6 -18.02 -19.07 -6.00
N HIS A 7 -17.59 -18.23 -6.95
CA HIS A 7 -17.08 -16.91 -6.57
C HIS A 7 -18.30 -16.06 -6.21
N SER A 8 -18.53 -15.89 -4.90
CA SER A 8 -19.53 -14.96 -4.37
C SER A 8 -19.42 -13.62 -5.10
N LYS A 9 -20.55 -13.12 -5.63
CA LYS A 9 -20.66 -11.82 -6.29
C LYS A 9 -19.95 -10.78 -5.43
N MET A 10 -18.82 -10.25 -5.91
CA MET A 10 -18.12 -9.16 -5.25
C MET A 10 -19.06 -7.96 -5.22
N GLU A 11 -19.56 -7.61 -4.03
CA GLU A 11 -20.23 -6.34 -3.84
C GLU A 11 -19.20 -5.23 -4.01
N LEU A 12 -19.46 -4.34 -4.97
CA LEU A 12 -18.60 -3.20 -5.19
C LEU A 12 -18.65 -2.29 -3.95
N PRO A 13 -17.49 -1.87 -3.44
CA PRO A 13 -17.41 -0.98 -2.29
C PRO A 13 -18.11 0.35 -2.63
N ASP A 14 -18.93 0.87 -1.71
CA ASP A 14 -19.71 2.11 -1.88
C ASP A 14 -18.83 3.27 -2.37
N CYS A 15 -19.26 3.95 -3.44
CA CYS A 15 -18.47 4.97 -4.10
C CYS A 15 -18.20 6.22 -3.24
N LYS A 16 -18.92 6.43 -2.13
CA LYS A 16 -18.72 7.56 -1.19
C LYS A 16 -17.53 7.36 -0.26
N GLN A 17 -17.01 6.15 -0.16
CA GLN A 17 -15.81 5.89 0.66
C GLN A 17 -14.53 6.49 0.03
N TRP A 18 -14.51 6.69 -1.28
CA TRP A 18 -13.36 7.23 -1.99
C TRP A 18 -13.34 8.76 -1.86
N LYS A 19 -12.69 9.22 -0.79
CA LYS A 19 -12.38 10.64 -0.56
C LYS A 19 -10.94 10.94 -0.98
N ILE A 20 -10.75 12.15 -1.48
CA ILE A 20 -9.45 12.65 -1.93
C ILE A 20 -8.61 13.19 -0.75
N GLU A 21 -9.25 13.47 0.38
CA GLU A 21 -8.63 14.03 1.58
C GLU A 21 -7.59 13.06 2.17
N GLY A 22 -6.40 13.57 2.48
CA GLY A 22 -5.29 12.77 2.99
C GLY A 22 -4.51 11.96 1.93
N THR A 23 -4.90 12.05 0.65
CA THR A 23 -4.16 11.43 -0.46
C THR A 23 -3.26 12.45 -1.17
N PRO A 24 -2.21 12.03 -1.91
CA PRO A 24 -1.39 12.93 -2.72
C PRO A 24 -2.19 13.74 -3.75
N LEU A 25 -3.36 13.25 -4.18
CA LEU A 25 -4.28 13.97 -5.07
C LEU A 25 -4.82 15.26 -4.46
N GLU A 26 -4.92 15.37 -3.12
CA GLU A 26 -5.27 16.63 -2.47
C GLU A 26 -4.25 17.74 -2.77
N THR A 27 -2.98 17.37 -2.86
CA THR A 27 -1.89 18.30 -3.22
C THR A 27 -1.98 18.72 -4.67
N VAL A 28 -2.30 17.78 -5.57
CA VAL A 28 -2.52 18.07 -7.01
C VAL A 28 -3.70 19.03 -7.18
N LYS A 29 -4.81 18.77 -6.49
CA LYS A 29 -5.99 19.66 -6.46
C LYS A 29 -5.63 21.07 -5.99
N LYS A 30 -4.88 21.21 -4.90
CA LYS A 30 -4.40 22.52 -4.39
C LYS A 30 -3.52 23.25 -5.43
N LYS A 31 -2.61 22.54 -6.08
CA LYS A 31 -1.73 23.11 -7.12
C LYS A 31 -2.49 23.55 -8.37
N LEU A 32 -3.49 22.79 -8.80
CA LEU A 32 -4.36 23.14 -9.92
C LEU A 32 -5.24 24.34 -9.57
N ALA A 33 -5.83 24.36 -8.36
CA ALA A 33 -6.65 25.46 -7.90
C ALA A 33 -5.85 26.79 -7.84
N ALA A 34 -4.57 26.73 -7.43
CA ALA A 34 -3.67 27.88 -7.47
C ALA A 34 -3.46 28.45 -8.89
N ARG A 35 -3.72 27.66 -9.93
CA ARG A 35 -3.68 28.07 -11.34
C ARG A 35 -5.07 28.37 -11.91
N GLY A 36 -6.13 28.35 -11.09
CA GLY A 36 -7.51 28.50 -11.52
C GLY A 36 -8.09 27.27 -12.24
N LEU A 37 -7.40 26.13 -12.21
CA LEU A 37 -7.85 24.88 -12.83
C LEU A 37 -8.47 23.93 -11.80
N ARG A 38 -9.42 23.11 -12.24
CA ARG A 38 -10.02 22.04 -11.44
C ARG A 38 -9.99 20.75 -12.24
N ASP A 39 -9.33 19.74 -11.69
CA ASP A 39 -9.37 18.39 -12.25
C ASP A 39 -10.68 17.68 -11.87
N PRO A 40 -11.46 17.17 -12.84
CA PRO A 40 -12.71 16.46 -12.57
C PRO A 40 -12.50 14.98 -12.19
N TRP A 41 -11.34 14.37 -12.50
CA TRP A 41 -11.09 12.94 -12.33
C TRP A 41 -10.45 12.55 -11.00
N GLY A 42 -10.09 13.52 -10.16
CA GLY A 42 -9.33 13.24 -8.94
C GLY A 42 -10.00 12.32 -7.93
N ARG A 43 -11.32 12.11 -8.02
CA ARG A 43 -12.04 11.11 -7.21
C ARG A 43 -11.98 9.71 -7.82
N ASP A 44 -12.02 9.59 -9.14
CA ASP A 44 -11.81 8.33 -9.86
C ASP A 44 -10.39 7.82 -9.75
N GLU A 45 -9.41 8.66 -9.43
CA GLU A 45 -8.04 8.21 -9.14
C GLU A 45 -7.78 7.98 -7.65
N ALA A 46 -8.65 8.50 -6.77
CA ALA A 46 -8.46 8.42 -5.33
C ALA A 46 -8.36 6.97 -4.83
N TRP A 47 -9.17 6.04 -5.36
CA TRP A 47 -9.17 4.63 -4.93
C TRP A 47 -7.80 3.95 -4.96
N ARG A 48 -6.90 4.40 -5.85
CA ARG A 48 -5.51 3.90 -5.94
C ARG A 48 -4.68 4.26 -4.72
N TYR A 49 -5.00 5.36 -4.05
CA TYR A 49 -4.22 5.94 -2.97
C TYR A 49 -4.90 5.88 -1.59
N VAL A 50 -6.23 5.68 -1.52
CA VAL A 50 -6.94 5.51 -0.23
C VAL A 50 -6.89 4.06 0.28
N SER A 51 -6.61 3.09 -0.59
CA SER A 51 -6.48 1.68 -0.21
C SER A 51 -5.10 1.39 0.42
N GLY A 52 -4.93 0.23 1.07
CA GLY A 52 -3.74 -0.16 1.85
C GLY A 52 -2.36 -0.09 1.14
N PHE A 53 -2.31 0.34 -0.12
CA PHE A 53 -1.13 0.75 -0.87
C PHE A 53 -0.62 2.16 -0.52
N ALA A 54 -1.29 2.90 0.37
CA ALA A 54 -0.85 4.23 0.81
C ALA A 54 0.55 4.22 1.45
N ASN A 55 0.95 3.09 2.06
CA ASN A 55 2.28 2.92 2.63
C ASN A 55 3.18 2.21 1.61
N ASN A 56 3.72 2.97 0.67
CA ASN A 56 4.76 2.46 -0.21
C ASN A 56 5.98 2.18 0.66
N GLY A 57 6.22 0.91 0.98
CA GLY A 57 7.36 0.50 1.79
C GLY A 57 8.62 1.15 1.23
N SER A 58 9.37 1.86 2.09
CA SER A 58 10.63 2.48 1.67
C SER A 58 11.49 1.44 0.95
N PHE A 59 12.15 1.83 -0.15
CA PHE A 59 13.04 0.94 -0.91
C PHE A 59 14.05 0.22 -0.01
N ILE A 60 14.58 0.93 1.00
CA ILE A 60 15.46 0.37 2.03
C ILE A 60 14.74 -0.66 2.89
N GLY A 61 13.47 -0.42 3.24
CA GLY A 61 12.62 -1.38 3.95
C GLY A 61 12.36 -2.65 3.16
N ALA A 62 12.23 -2.55 1.83
CA ALA A 62 12.13 -3.71 0.94
C ALA A 62 13.46 -4.47 0.86
N LEU A 63 14.59 -3.77 0.74
CA LEU A 63 15.92 -4.40 0.73
C LEU A 63 16.27 -5.08 2.07
N LEU A 64 15.85 -4.50 3.19
CA LEU A 64 16.08 -5.04 4.53
C LEU A 64 14.93 -5.94 5.01
N GLN A 65 14.01 -6.31 4.12
CA GLN A 65 12.94 -7.23 4.45
C GLN A 65 13.53 -8.59 4.83
N GLY A 66 13.31 -9.01 6.08
CA GLY A 66 13.88 -10.26 6.62
C GLY A 66 15.28 -10.11 7.24
N PHE A 67 15.96 -8.96 7.10
CA PHE A 67 17.28 -8.74 7.69
C PHE A 67 17.29 -8.95 9.21
N LYS A 68 16.20 -8.56 9.91
CA LYS A 68 16.09 -8.73 11.37
C LYS A 68 16.24 -10.19 11.81
N TRP A 69 15.54 -11.10 11.13
CA TRP A 69 15.57 -12.53 11.44
C TRP A 69 16.86 -13.19 10.94
N GLY A 70 17.35 -12.78 9.76
CA GLY A 70 18.64 -13.25 9.25
C GLY A 70 19.80 -12.89 10.18
N PHE A 71 19.82 -11.67 10.71
CA PHE A 71 20.84 -11.23 11.65
C PHE A 71 20.76 -11.96 13.00
N ALA A 72 19.55 -12.24 13.51
CA ALA A 72 19.37 -13.04 14.71
C ALA A 72 19.94 -14.46 14.56
N ALA A 73 19.69 -15.12 13.42
CA ALA A 73 20.25 -16.44 13.13
C ALA A 73 21.78 -16.41 13.00
N PHE A 74 22.32 -15.37 12.35
CA PHE A 74 23.77 -15.17 12.21
C PHE A 74 24.48 -15.03 13.57
N VAL A 75 23.95 -14.17 14.46
CA VAL A 75 24.49 -14.02 15.83
C VAL A 75 24.36 -15.31 16.63
N GLY A 76 23.26 -16.04 16.46
CA GLY A 76 23.08 -17.37 17.06
C GLY A 76 24.14 -18.37 16.62
N SER A 77 24.49 -18.39 15.33
CA SER A 77 25.57 -19.25 14.80
C SER A 77 26.94 -18.89 15.39
N LEU A 78 27.30 -17.61 15.39
CA LEU A 78 28.61 -17.16 15.91
C LEU A 78 28.82 -17.49 17.39
N ASN A 79 27.76 -17.47 18.20
CA ASN A 79 27.85 -17.88 19.61
C ASN A 79 28.00 -19.40 19.75
N LYS A 80 27.39 -20.17 18.85
CA LYS A 80 27.48 -21.63 18.84
C LYS A 80 28.91 -22.09 18.50
N ASP A 81 29.57 -21.39 17.59
CA ASP A 81 30.96 -21.67 17.18
C ASP A 81 32.01 -21.26 18.23
N LYS A 82 31.66 -20.41 19.21
CA LYS A 82 32.56 -19.99 20.31
C LYS A 82 32.51 -20.88 21.55
N HIS A 83 31.51 -21.75 21.66
CA HIS A 83 31.29 -22.64 22.80
C HIS A 83 31.71 -24.11 22.53
N HIS A 84 32.40 -24.33 21.40
CA HIS A 84 33.04 -25.59 21.02
C HIS A 84 34.56 -25.36 20.89
#